data_AF-A0A2G6TVV3-F1
#
_entry.id   AF-A0A2G6TVV3-F1
#
_cell.length_a   1.000
_cell.length_b   1.000
_cell.length_c   1.000
_cell.angle_alpha   90.00
_cell.angle_beta   90.00
_cell.angle_gamma   90.00
#
_symmetry.space_group_name_H-M   'P 1'
#
loop_
_entity.id
_entity.type
_entity.pdbx_description
1 polymer ?
#
loop_
_entity_poly.entity_id
_entity_poly.type
_entity_poly.pdbx_seq_one_letter_code
_entity_poly.pdbx_strand_id
1 'polypeptide(L)'
;MAIAFVQRTAMDFRVIDFMQDNQKTLEWYVEQMEKLPYRWGTDFLPHDGAHGDFKTGQTAQQILEDMGRQAEVLERAGLESVMAAKADGHAADAALMSDSWPNTSR
;
A
#
# COMPACT_ATOMS: atom_id res chain seq x y z
N MET A 1 9.16 -8.43 -13.11
CA MET A 1 8.47 -7.85 -11.94
C MET A 1 8.46 -6.33 -12.11
N ALA A 2 7.44 -5.65 -11.59
CA ALA A 2 7.39 -4.20 -11.59
C ALA A 2 7.10 -3.71 -10.16
N ILE A 3 7.76 -2.62 -9.77
CA ILE A 3 7.63 -1.96 -8.47
C ILE A 3 7.36 -0.48 -8.75
N ALA A 4 6.26 0.03 -8.19
CA ALA A 4 5.96 1.45 -8.19
C ALA A 4 6.29 2.02 -6.81
N PHE A 5 7.06 3.10 -6.76
CA PHE A 5 7.38 3.78 -5.52
C PHE A 5 6.34 4.86 -5.26
N VAL A 6 5.65 4.78 -4.14
CA VAL A 6 4.55 5.68 -3.80
C VAL A 6 4.88 6.45 -2.54
N GLN A 7 4.77 7.77 -2.62
CA GLN A 7 4.79 8.65 -1.47
C GLN A 7 3.37 9.00 -1.07
N ARG A 8 3.00 8.70 0.17
CA ARG A 8 1.73 9.13 0.78
C ARG A 8 1.92 10.47 1.49
N THR A 9 1.08 11.43 1.16
CA THR A 9 0.92 12.68 1.93
C THR A 9 -0.37 12.64 2.73
N ALA A 10 -0.69 13.71 3.47
CA ALA A 10 -1.94 13.80 4.20
C ALA A 10 -3.17 13.75 3.28
N MET A 11 -3.06 14.23 2.04
CA MET A 11 -4.21 14.42 1.14
C MET A 11 -4.09 13.70 -0.20
N ASP A 12 -2.90 13.19 -0.57
CA ASP A 12 -2.68 12.55 -1.85
C ASP A 12 -1.69 11.36 -1.79
N PHE A 13 -1.70 10.58 -2.85
CA PHE A 13 -0.69 9.57 -3.16
C PHE A 13 0.00 9.97 -4.45
N ARG A 14 1.33 9.93 -4.46
CA ARG A 14 2.16 10.27 -5.61
C ARG A 14 3.04 9.11 -5.95
N VAL A 15 3.01 8.67 -7.20
CA VAL A 15 4.02 7.76 -7.73
C VAL A 15 5.26 8.61 -8.00
N ILE A 16 6.31 8.38 -7.21
CA ILE A 16 7.54 9.18 -7.26
C ILE A 16 8.59 8.56 -8.18
N ASP A 17 8.54 7.25 -8.37
CA ASP A 17 9.50 6.52 -9.18
C ASP A 17 8.90 5.14 -9.57
N PHE A 18 9.49 4.48 -10.56
CA PHE A 18 9.04 3.20 -11.10
C PHE A 18 10.22 2.35 -11.57
N MET A 19 10.24 1.09 -11.17
CA MET A 19 11.27 0.12 -11.56
C MET A 19 10.63 -1.15 -12.11
N GLN A 20 11.06 -1.57 -13.29
CA GLN A 20 10.60 -2.81 -13.91
C GLN A 20 11.75 -3.51 -14.60
N ASP A 21 11.92 -4.80 -14.31
CA ASP A 21 12.90 -5.65 -14.96
C ASP A 21 12.42 -7.12 -15.01
N ASN A 22 13.07 -7.92 -15.84
CA ASN A 22 12.79 -9.32 -16.04
C ASN A 22 13.91 -10.18 -15.45
N GLN A 23 13.56 -11.36 -14.92
CA GLN A 23 14.53 -12.36 -14.43
C GLN A 23 15.47 -11.84 -13.32
N LYS A 24 15.04 -10.84 -12.54
CA LYS A 24 15.73 -10.37 -11.33
C LYS A 24 15.08 -10.95 -10.08
N THR A 25 15.89 -11.19 -9.05
CA THR A 25 15.44 -11.67 -7.73
C THR A 25 14.99 -10.51 -6.84
N LEU A 26 14.24 -10.78 -5.76
CA LEU A 26 13.78 -9.75 -4.83
C LEU A 26 14.94 -8.99 -4.19
N GLU A 27 16.03 -9.69 -3.86
CA GLU A 27 17.25 -9.12 -3.28
C GLU A 27 17.84 -8.06 -4.21
N TRP A 28 17.90 -8.33 -5.52
CA TRP A 28 18.42 -7.36 -6.49
C TRP A 28 17.60 -6.06 -6.51
N TYR A 29 16.27 -6.16 -6.37
CA TYR A 29 15.41 -4.98 -6.28
C TYR A 29 15.64 -4.21 -4.99
N VAL A 30 15.76 -4.91 -3.86
CA VAL A 30 16.08 -4.28 -2.56
C VAL A 30 17.42 -3.54 -2.64
N GLU A 31 18.45 -4.16 -3.23
CA GLU A 31 19.74 -3.51 -3.47
C GLU A 31 19.62 -2.25 -4.36
N GLN A 32 18.75 -2.26 -5.37
CA GLN A 32 18.53 -1.05 -6.18
C GLN A 32 17.80 0.03 -5.38
N MET A 33 16.84 -0.36 -4.54
CA MET A 33 16.10 0.55 -3.67
C MET A 33 17.00 1.21 -2.62
N GLU A 34 17.98 0.50 -2.07
CA GLU A 34 18.94 1.06 -1.10
C GLU A 34 19.86 2.13 -1.69
N LYS A 35 20.06 2.14 -3.02
CA LYS A 35 20.83 3.18 -3.71
C LYS A 35 20.05 4.48 -3.86
N LEU A 36 18.73 4.44 -3.70
CA LEU A 36 17.88 5.62 -3.82
C LEU A 36 17.85 6.39 -2.49
N PRO A 37 17.79 7.73 -2.51
CA PRO A 37 17.80 8.57 -1.31
C PRO A 37 16.43 8.62 -0.60
N TYR A 38 15.74 7.48 -0.49
CA TYR A 38 14.41 7.38 0.08
C TYR A 38 14.41 6.62 1.40
N ARG A 39 13.43 6.93 2.26
CA ARG A 39 13.11 6.10 3.43
C ARG A 39 11.91 5.24 3.10
N TRP A 40 12.10 3.94 3.19
CA TRP A 40 11.07 2.96 2.85
C TRP A 40 10.14 2.70 4.04
N GLY A 41 8.85 2.53 3.73
CA GLY A 41 7.84 2.07 4.67
C GLY A 41 7.48 0.62 4.39
N THR A 42 6.19 0.31 4.42
CA THR A 42 5.65 -1.01 4.08
C THR A 42 5.70 -1.27 2.57
N ASP A 43 6.20 -2.44 2.19
CA ASP A 43 6.12 -2.98 0.84
C ASP A 43 4.78 -3.72 0.67
N PHE A 44 4.00 -3.31 -0.31
CA PHE A 44 2.72 -3.94 -0.61
C PHE A 44 2.89 -4.95 -1.74
N LEU A 45 2.74 -6.22 -1.41
CA LEU A 45 2.79 -7.31 -2.37
C LEU A 45 1.40 -7.55 -2.97
N PRO A 46 1.28 -7.87 -4.27
CA PRO A 46 0.00 -8.30 -4.82
C PRO A 46 -0.45 -9.60 -4.16
N HIS A 47 -1.73 -9.94 -4.29
CA HIS A 47 -2.28 -11.22 -3.82
C HIS A 47 -1.49 -12.46 -4.32
N ASP A 48 -0.87 -12.34 -5.50
CA ASP A 48 -0.08 -13.41 -6.12
C ASP A 48 1.34 -13.49 -5.55
N GLY A 49 1.79 -12.50 -4.79
CA GLY A 49 3.08 -12.50 -4.07
C GLY A 49 3.14 -13.51 -2.92
N ALA A 50 2.00 -14.07 -2.52
CA ALA A 50 1.93 -15.18 -1.56
C ALA A 50 2.15 -16.57 -2.19
N HIS A 51 2.14 -16.69 -3.52
CA HIS A 51 2.49 -17.95 -4.18
C HIS A 51 4.00 -18.12 -4.12
N GLY A 52 4.47 -18.88 -3.12
CA GLY A 52 5.89 -19.15 -2.89
C GLY A 52 6.60 -19.65 -4.14
N ASP A 53 7.87 -19.27 -4.29
CA ASP A 53 8.70 -19.75 -5.38
C ASP A 53 8.84 -21.28 -5.24
N PHE A 54 8.49 -22.01 -6.31
CA PHE A 54 8.40 -23.47 -6.37
C PHE A 54 9.75 -24.17 -6.08
N LYS A 55 10.85 -23.40 -5.97
CA LYS A 55 12.21 -23.92 -5.73
C LYS A 55 12.69 -23.86 -4.27
N THR A 56 12.18 -22.95 -3.44
CA THR A 56 12.68 -22.74 -2.05
C THR A 56 11.61 -22.89 -0.98
N GLY A 57 10.32 -22.81 -1.34
CA GLY A 57 9.20 -22.96 -0.40
C GLY A 57 8.95 -21.72 0.48
N GLN A 58 9.67 -20.62 0.26
CA GLN A 58 9.46 -19.35 0.95
C GLN A 58 8.57 -18.42 0.11
N THR A 59 7.68 -17.69 0.78
CA THR A 59 6.84 -16.67 0.14
C THR A 59 7.66 -15.40 -0.12
N ALA A 60 7.24 -14.57 -1.08
CA ALA A 60 7.91 -13.29 -1.31
C ALA A 60 7.90 -12.39 -0.05
N GLN A 61 6.85 -12.50 0.76
CA GLN A 61 6.75 -11.84 2.06
C GLN A 61 7.88 -12.31 2.98
N GLN A 62 8.06 -13.63 3.16
CA GLN A 62 9.11 -14.20 4.01
C GLN A 62 10.50 -13.73 3.57
N ILE A 63 10.75 -13.72 2.25
CA ILE A 63 12.03 -13.28 1.68
C ILE A 63 12.31 -11.81 2.00
N LEU A 64 11.30 -10.93 1.90
CA LEU A 64 11.43 -9.51 2.23
C LEU A 64 11.60 -9.28 3.75
N GLU A 65 10.87 -10.02 4.57
CA GLU A 65 10.99 -9.98 6.04
C GLU A 65 12.37 -10.46 6.51
N ASP A 66 12.91 -11.52 5.91
CA ASP A 66 14.27 -12.02 6.17
C ASP A 66 15.35 -10.97 5.79
N MET A 67 15.06 -10.10 4.82
CA MET A 67 15.88 -8.95 4.46
C MET A 67 15.65 -7.72 5.37
N GLY A 68 14.84 -7.85 6.43
CA GLY A 68 14.55 -6.76 7.37
C GLY A 68 13.56 -5.73 6.85
N ARG A 69 12.82 -6.04 5.78
CA ARG A 69 11.77 -5.16 5.24
C ARG A 69 10.41 -5.50 5.82
N GLN A 70 9.52 -4.52 5.84
CA GLN A 70 8.14 -4.72 6.27
C GLN A 70 7.28 -5.00 5.04
N ALA A 71 6.76 -6.22 4.90
CA ALA A 71 5.96 -6.62 3.74
C ALA A 71 4.51 -6.97 4.15
N GLU A 72 3.55 -6.51 3.35
CA GLU A 72 2.13 -6.81 3.52
C GLU A 72 1.55 -7.35 2.22
N VAL A 73 0.94 -8.54 2.26
CA VAL A 73 0.26 -9.12 1.09
C VAL A 73 -1.14 -8.54 1.01
N LEU A 74 -1.42 -7.83 -0.08
CA LEU A 74 -2.75 -7.31 -0.36
C LEU A 74 -3.70 -8.47 -0.68
N GLU A 75 -4.72 -8.61 0.16
CA GLU A 75 -5.81 -9.56 -0.08
C GLU A 75 -6.58 -9.16 -1.35
N ARG A 76 -7.25 -10.13 -1.99
CA ARG A 76 -8.17 -9.83 -3.09
C ARG A 76 -9.34 -9.01 -2.56
N ALA A 77 -9.20 -7.70 -2.62
CA ALA A 77 -10.30 -6.77 -2.56
C ALA A 77 -11.27 -7.06 -3.72
N GLY A 78 -12.37 -7.75 -3.43
CA GLY A 78 -13.55 -7.72 -4.30
C GLY A 78 -13.98 -6.27 -4.50
N LEU A 79 -14.52 -5.92 -5.66
CA LEU A 79 -14.85 -4.54 -6.07
C LEU A 79 -15.60 -3.73 -4.99
N GLU A 80 -16.34 -4.39 -4.11
CA GLU A 80 -17.04 -3.78 -2.97
C GLU A 80 -16.13 -3.16 -1.88
N SER A 81 -14.97 -3.75 -1.61
CA SER A 81 -14.09 -3.32 -0.51
C SER A 81 -13.39 -1.98 -0.76
N VAL A 82 -13.16 -1.61 -2.03
CA VAL A 82 -12.62 -0.30 -2.44
C VAL A 82 -13.63 0.82 -2.19
N MET A 83 -14.94 0.53 -2.26
CA MET A 83 -16.01 1.50 -1.96
C MET A 83 -16.19 1.69 -0.45
N ALA A 84 -16.06 0.63 0.34
CA ALA A 84 -16.21 0.69 1.81
C ALA A 84 -15.12 1.54 2.47
N ALA A 85 -13.86 1.42 2.05
CA ALA A 85 -12.77 2.26 2.57
C ALA A 85 -12.94 3.77 2.27
N LYS A 86 -13.78 4.13 1.28
CA LYS A 86 -14.13 5.53 0.98
C LYS A 86 -15.25 6.07 1.89
N ALA A 87 -16.03 5.20 2.53
CA ALA A 87 -17.19 5.58 3.35
C ALA A 87 -16.81 5.96 4.79
N ASP A 88 -15.76 5.36 5.34
CA ASP A 88 -15.41 5.54 6.76
C ASP A 88 -14.76 6.90 7.10
N GLY A 89 -14.41 7.69 6.09
CA GLY A 89 -13.78 9.00 6.26
C GLY A 89 -14.71 10.22 6.26
N HIS A 90 -15.99 10.08 5.91
CA HIS A 90 -16.94 11.22 5.81
C HIS A 90 -18.06 11.23 6.86
N ALA A 91 -18.22 10.16 7.63
CA ALA A 91 -19.31 10.07 8.60
C ALA A 91 -19.07 10.93 9.86
N ALA A 92 -17.81 11.22 10.21
CA ALA A 92 -17.47 12.01 11.39
C ALA A 92 -17.80 13.50 11.24
N ASP A 93 -17.78 14.03 10.01
CA ASP A 93 -17.95 15.47 9.77
C ASP A 93 -19.43 15.87 9.63
N ALA A 94 -20.30 14.94 9.20
CA ALA A 94 -21.73 15.18 9.05
C ALA A 94 -22.46 15.32 10.40
N ALA A 95 -21.98 14.65 11.44
CA ALA A 95 -22.58 14.71 12.78
C ALA A 95 -22.32 16.05 13.49
N LEU A 96 -21.23 16.76 13.15
CA LEU A 96 -20.89 18.06 13.76
C LEU A 96 -21.59 19.25 13.09
N MET A 97 -22.14 19.08 11.89
CA MET A 97 -22.84 20.15 11.16
C MET A 97 -24.34 20.26 11.48
N SER A 98 -24.97 19.25 12.08
CA SER A 98 -26.38 19.32 12.48
C SER A 98 -26.64 20.10 13.77
N ASP A 99 -25.62 20.29 14.61
CA ASP A 99 -25.76 20.90 15.94
C ASP A 99 -25.57 22.43 15.96
N SER A 100 -25.27 23.07 14.82
CA SER A 100 -24.92 24.50 14.76
C SER A 100 -25.89 25.41 13.98
N TRP A 101 -27.05 24.90 13.54
CA TRP A 101 -28.06 25.76 12.89
C TRP A 101 -29.01 26.40 13.91
N PRO A 102 -29.04 27.74 14.05
CA PRO A 102 -29.98 28.39 14.95
C PRO A 102 -31.40 28.29 14.38
N ASN A 103 -32.30 27.66 15.11
CA ASN A 103 -33.72 27.56 14.79
C ASN A 103 -34.37 28.96 14.83
N THR A 104 -34.53 29.60 13.67
CA THR A 104 -35.37 30.79 13.52
C THR A 104 -36.74 30.38 12.97
N SER A 105 -37.65 30.03 13.87
CA SER A 105 -39.09 29.95 13.55
C SER A 105 -39.78 31.17 14.17
N ARG A 106 -40.28 32.07 13.32
CA ARG A 106 -41.33 33.03 13.66
C ARG A 106 -42.34 33.06 12.51
#